data_AF-Q96T46-F1
#
_entry.id   AF-Q96T46-F1
#
_cell.length_a   1.000
_cell.length_b   1.000
_cell.length_c   1.000
_cell.angle_alpha   90.00
_cell.angle_beta   90.00
_cell.angle_gamma   90.00
#
_symmetry.space_group_name_H-M   'P 1'
#
loop_
_entity.id
_entity.type
_entity.pdbx_description
1 polymer ?
#
loop_
_entity_poly.entity_id
_entity_poly.type
_entity_poly.pdbx_seq_one_letter_code
_entity_poly.pdbx_strand_id
1 'polypeptide(L)' 'YGAEALERMFLSFPTTKTYFPHFDLSHGSAQVKGHDKKVADALTNAVAHVDDMPNALSALSDLHAHKLRVDPVNFK' A
#
# COMPACT_ATOMS: atom_id res chain seq x y z
N TYR A 1 -5.74 8.24 -10.95
CA TYR A 1 -5.75 7.03 -10.12
C TYR A 1 -4.88 7.13 -8.85
N GLY A 2 -3.72 7.79 -8.88
CA GLY A 2 -2.69 7.70 -7.81
C GLY A 2 -2.95 8.36 -6.45
N ALA A 3 -4.20 8.57 -6.03
CA ALA A 3 -4.55 8.89 -4.64
C ALA A 3 -5.91 8.30 -4.21
N GLU A 4 -6.57 7.62 -5.13
CA GLU A 4 -8.01 7.33 -5.03
C GLU A 4 -8.25 5.98 -4.34
N ALA A 5 -7.32 5.03 -4.51
CA ALA A 5 -7.46 3.69 -3.95
C ALA A 5 -7.34 3.70 -2.42
N LEU A 6 -6.28 4.33 -1.87
CA LEU A 6 -6.10 4.45 -0.42
C LEU A 6 -7.22 5.29 0.22
N GLU A 7 -7.63 6.38 -0.42
CA GLU A 7 -8.75 7.19 0.08
C GLU A 7 -10.07 6.39 0.12
N ARG A 8 -10.41 5.66 -0.95
CA ARG A 8 -11.57 4.75 -0.97
C ARG A 8 -11.45 3.67 0.10
N MET A 9 -10.26 3.08 0.30
CA MET A 9 -10.01 2.08 1.33
C MET A 9 -10.28 2.63 2.74
N PHE A 10 -9.78 3.82 3.07
CA PHE A 10 -9.98 4.42 4.40
C PHE A 10 -11.45 4.79 4.68
N LEU A 11 -12.21 5.12 3.64
CA LEU A 11 -13.63 5.44 3.73
C LEU A 11 -14.50 4.17 3.82
N SER A 12 -14.24 3.18 2.97
CA SER A 12 -15.03 1.94 2.89
C SER A 12 -14.67 0.93 3.98
N PHE A 13 -13.42 0.91 4.43
CA PHE A 13 -12.90 -0.02 5.44
C PHE A 13 -12.14 0.75 6.53
N PRO A 14 -12.86 1.43 7.46
CA PRO A 14 -12.24 2.33 8.42
C PRO A 14 -11.19 1.70 9.35
N THR A 15 -11.26 0.38 9.57
CA THR A 15 -10.30 -0.39 10.37
C THR A 15 -8.88 -0.35 9.79
N THR A 16 -8.75 -0.20 8.47
CA THR A 16 -7.44 -0.10 7.79
C THR A 16 -6.65 1.14 8.21
N LYS A 17 -7.31 2.19 8.71
CA LYS A 17 -6.66 3.41 9.22
C LYS A 17 -5.77 3.14 10.44
N THR A 18 -5.96 2.03 11.15
CA THR A 18 -5.14 1.64 12.30
C THR A 18 -3.66 1.43 11.96
N TYR A 19 -3.34 1.16 10.69
CA TYR A 19 -1.95 1.05 10.21
C TYR A 19 -1.30 2.41 9.90
N PHE A 20 -2.08 3.49 9.85
CA PHE A 20 -1.62 4.83 9.45
C PHE A 20 -1.86 5.92 10.51
N PRO A 21 -1.64 5.68 11.82
CA PRO A 21 -1.88 6.69 12.85
C PRO A 21 -0.92 7.89 12.77
N HIS A 22 0.15 7.75 11.99
CA HIS A 22 1.20 8.74 11.76
C HIS A 22 1.01 9.54 10.46
N PHE A 23 -0.10 9.32 9.74
CA PHE A 23 -0.43 10.04 8.52
C PHE A 23 -1.52 11.07 8.76
N ASP A 24 -1.41 12.21 8.08
CA ASP A 24 -2.55 13.03 7.73
C ASP A 24 -3.37 12.28 6.66
N LEU A 25 -4.56 11.83 7.05
CA LEU A 25 -5.51 11.10 6.19
C LEU A 25 -6.59 12.02 5.59
N SER A 26 -6.41 13.33 5.64
CA SER A 26 -7.31 14.28 4.98
C SER A 26 -7.26 14.14 3.46
N HIS A 27 -8.37 14.51 2.80
CA HIS A 27 -8.47 14.51 1.34
C HIS A 27 -7.33 15.33 0.73
N GLY A 28 -6.59 14.72 -0.20
CA GLY A 28 -5.51 15.40 -0.91
C GLY A 28 -4.19 15.52 -0.14
N SER A 29 -4.08 14.94 1.05
CA SER A 29 -2.84 14.86 1.84
C SER A 29 -1.65 14.39 1.01
N ALA A 30 -0.51 15.08 1.17
CA ALA A 30 0.73 14.72 0.51
C ALA A 30 1.26 13.35 0.96
N GLN A 31 0.98 12.95 2.21
CA GLN A 31 1.39 11.64 2.73
C GLN A 31 0.62 10.50 2.04
N VAL A 32 -0.69 10.66 1.87
CA VAL A 32 -1.54 9.70 1.14
C VAL A 32 -1.08 9.59 -0.31
N LYS A 33 -0.98 10.72 -1.02
CA LYS A 33 -0.49 10.76 -2.42
C LYS A 33 0.88 10.13 -2.60
N GLY A 34 1.82 10.43 -1.69
CA GLY A 34 3.16 9.86 -1.72
C GLY A 34 3.17 8.35 -1.48
N HIS A 35 2.28 7.85 -0.63
CA HIS A 35 2.15 6.42 -0.38
C HIS A 35 1.45 5.69 -1.53
N ASP A 36 0.37 6.24 -2.07
CA ASP A 36 -0.29 5.71 -3.28
C ASP A 36 0.69 5.57 -4.45
N LYS A 37 1.58 6.56 -4.65
CA LYS A 37 2.62 6.46 -5.66
C LYS A 37 3.54 5.25 -5.43
N LYS A 38 3.97 5.00 -4.19
CA LYS A 38 4.82 3.83 -3.86
C LYS A 38 4.09 2.51 -4.15
N VAL A 39 2.80 2.43 -3.84
CA VAL A 39 1.97 1.25 -4.16
C VAL A 39 1.85 1.06 -5.67
N ALA A 40 1.56 2.12 -6.42
CA ALA A 40 1.45 2.06 -7.88
C ALA A 40 2.78 1.68 -8.57
N ASP A 41 3.90 2.23 -8.10
CA ASP A 41 5.23 1.89 -8.62
C ASP A 41 5.57 0.41 -8.32
N ALA A 42 5.20 -0.12 -7.14
CA ALA A 42 5.37 -1.53 -6.79
C ALA A 42 4.51 -2.46 -7.67
N LEU A 43 3.26 -2.08 -7.95
CA LEU A 43 2.40 -2.81 -8.89
C LEU A 43 2.97 -2.77 -10.31
N THR A 44 3.50 -1.62 -10.74
CA THR A 44 4.16 -1.48 -12.05
C THR A 44 5.38 -2.39 -12.16
N ASN A 45 6.18 -2.48 -11.09
CA ASN A 45 7.30 -3.42 -11.01
C ASN A 45 6.84 -4.88 -11.10
N ALA A 46 5.76 -5.23 -10.39
CA ALA A 46 5.18 -6.58 -10.45
C ALA A 46 4.71 -6.94 -11.87
N VAL A 47 4.07 -6.00 -12.58
CA VAL A 47 3.63 -6.19 -13.97
C VAL A 47 4.83 -6.34 -14.92
N ALA A 48 5.88 -5.52 -14.75
CA ALA A 48 7.09 -5.61 -15.56
C ALA A 48 7.86 -6.92 -15.36
N HIS A 49 7.69 -7.56 -14.20
CA HIS A 49 8.32 -8.82 -13.82
C HIS A 49 7.28 -9.91 -13.54
N VAL A 50 6.23 -10.00 -14.37
CA VAL A 50 5.11 -10.92 -14.13
C VAL A 50 5.53 -12.39 -14.05
N ASP A 51 6.59 -12.77 -14.78
CA ASP A 51 7.16 -14.12 -14.78
C ASP A 51 8.03 -14.42 -13.54
N ASP A 52 8.42 -13.39 -12.77
CA ASP A 52 9.30 -13.50 -11.60
C ASP A 52 8.90 -12.55 -10.45
N MET A 53 7.60 -12.49 -10.16
CA MET A 53 7.06 -11.63 -9.10
C MET A 53 7.67 -11.87 -7.71
N PRO A 54 7.95 -13.12 -7.26
CA PRO A 54 8.52 -13.35 -5.93
C PRO A 54 9.86 -12.65 -5.72
N ASN A 55 10.75 -12.67 -6.72
CA ASN A 55 12.03 -11.97 -6.64
C ASN A 55 11.84 -10.46 -6.76
N ALA A 56 11.01 -10.00 -7.70
CA ALA A 56 10.78 -8.57 -7.93
C ALA A 56 10.16 -7.85 -6.71
N LEU A 57 9.38 -8.57 -5.89
CA LEU A 57 8.72 -8.02 -4.70
C LEU A 57 9.31 -8.53 -3.38
N SER A 58 10.42 -9.26 -3.39
CA SER A 58 11.00 -9.90 -2.20
C SER A 58 11.22 -8.91 -1.04
N ALA A 59 11.83 -7.75 -1.31
CA ALA A 59 12.06 -6.73 -0.30
C ALA A 59 10.75 -6.15 0.29
N LEU A 60 9.68 -6.07 -0.52
CA LEU A 60 8.37 -5.59 -0.07
C LEU A 60 7.66 -6.65 0.77
N SER A 61 7.81 -7.93 0.42
CA SER A 61 7.33 -9.07 1.21
C SER A 61 7.96 -9.07 2.60
N ASP A 62 9.30 -8.98 2.67
CA ASP A 62 10.03 -8.96 3.94
C ASP A 62 9.64 -7.76 4.83
N LEU A 63 9.43 -6.60 4.21
CA LEU A 63 8.98 -5.40 4.91
C LEU A 63 7.62 -5.62 5.58
N HIS A 64 6.66 -6.20 4.87
CA HIS A 64 5.33 -6.48 5.41
C HIS A 64 5.35 -7.60 6.44
N ALA A 65 6.13 -8.66 6.22
CA ALA A 65 6.23 -9.79 7.13
C ALA A 65 6.89 -9.43 8.48
N HIS A 66 7.97 -8.65 8.44
CA HIS A 66 8.82 -8.48 9.63
C HIS A 66 8.65 -7.14 10.34
N LYS A 67 8.38 -6.06 9.61
CA LYS A 67 8.31 -4.71 10.18
C LYS A 67 6.88 -4.19 10.30
N LEU A 68 6.15 -4.15 9.19
CA LEU A 68 4.81 -3.55 9.18
C LEU A 68 3.76 -4.45 9.82
N ARG A 69 3.88 -5.78 9.62
CA ARG A 69 3.01 -6.80 10.22
C ARG A 69 1.53 -6.51 10.00
N VAL A 70 1.19 -6.08 8.77
CA VAL A 70 -0.20 -5.86 8.35
C VAL A 70 -0.92 -7.21 8.33
N ASP A 71 -2.11 -7.28 8.93
CA ASP A 71 -2.87 -8.53 8.94
C ASP A 71 -3.25 -8.90 7.50
N PRO A 72 -3.02 -10.16 7.06
CA PRO A 72 -3.28 -10.59 5.69
C PRO A 72 -4.69 -10.30 5.16
N VAL A 73 -5.70 -10.15 6.04
CA VAL A 73 -7.07 -9.79 5.64
C VAL A 73 -7.16 -8.43 4.95
N ASN A 74 -6.24 -7.50 5.24
CA ASN A 74 -6.27 -6.14 4.70
C ASN A 74 -5.66 -6.03 3.29
N PHE A 75 -5.17 -7.12 2.70
CA PHE A 75 -4.71 -7.19 1.30
C PHE A 75 -5.80 -7.66 0.33
N LYS A 76 -6.99 -8.03 0.85
CA LYS A 76 -8.12 -8.54 0.07
C LYS A 76 -8.94 -7.43 -0.57
#